data_AF-A0A7K4NN20-F1
#
_entry.id   AF-A0A7K4NN20-F1
#
_cell.length_a   1.000
_cell.length_b   1.000
_cell.length_c   1.000
_cell.angle_alpha   90.00
_cell.angle_beta   90.00
_cell.angle_gamma   90.00
#
_symmetry.space_group_name_H-M   'P 1'
#
loop_
_entity.id
_entity.type
_entity.pdbx_description
1 polymer ?
#
loop_
_entity_poly.entity_id
_entity_poly.type
_entity_poly.pdbx_seq_one_letter_code
_entity_poly.pdbx_strand_id
1 'polypeptide(L)'
;MAQTKNIVKKFIDSPYQITGFETWYKKFVALLHLLLVLHEEKKCFVCLNTLDELDNVLKICKELEFKPGNWKKVDAQINDKIPGTIKMGKEMAECIVKRGSNDFHGVICSMDRASLAEIASIDHKKIAEFEEYPGCCVDAFIENRWEYYEIMVSALGKPVAQSRALAPDYEEKIRQWADSVCVPVKLAIDADFAVNGGYLVENAIVEDVEDLKRQISQDMAAYYKKQYGIKSNTIKKYHFVSHHACEGCLSDVKNSPTAKMNKQYSGFCKREYPELHDRIIAEAKNAADEAAQGNGL
;
A
#
# COMPACT_ATOMS: atom_id res chain seq x y z
N MET A 1 11.07 -6.52 29.72
CA MET A 1 9.85 -5.67 29.79
C MET A 1 10.12 -4.21 30.17
N ALA A 2 10.83 -3.90 31.27
CA ALA A 2 11.07 -2.50 31.68
C ALA A 2 11.81 -1.66 30.62
N GLN A 3 12.84 -2.23 29.98
CA GLN A 3 13.58 -1.60 28.87
C GLN A 3 12.68 -1.30 27.66
N THR A 4 11.88 -2.28 27.22
CA THR A 4 10.92 -2.12 26.12
C THR A 4 9.94 -0.97 26.37
N LYS A 5 9.38 -0.87 27.59
CA LYS A 5 8.48 0.24 27.95
C LYS A 5 9.19 1.59 27.88
N ASN A 6 10.46 1.66 28.25
CA ASN A 6 11.26 2.87 28.17
C ASN A 6 11.54 3.31 26.71
N ILE A 7 11.76 2.35 25.81
CA ILE A 7 11.91 2.60 24.36
C ILE A 7 10.61 3.12 23.77
N VAL A 8 9.48 2.48 24.10
CA VAL A 8 8.15 2.93 23.66
C VAL A 8 7.89 4.36 24.10
N LYS A 9 8.18 4.69 25.37
CA LYS A 9 8.04 6.05 25.89
C LYS A 9 8.90 7.07 25.11
N LYS A 10 10.19 6.77 24.90
CA LYS A 10 11.08 7.63 24.11
C LYS A 10 10.57 7.84 22.68
N PHE A 11 10.01 6.80 22.06
CA PHE A 11 9.41 6.91 20.73
C PHE A 11 8.15 7.77 20.73
N ILE A 12 7.30 7.66 21.76
CA ILE A 12 6.11 8.52 21.91
C ILE A 12 6.52 10.00 22.06
N ASP A 13 7.56 10.27 22.85
CA ASP A 13 8.06 11.62 23.10
C ASP A 13 8.75 12.23 21.87
N SER A 14 9.40 11.40 21.04
CA SER A 14 10.12 11.84 19.83
C SER A 14 10.04 10.76 18.72
N PRO A 15 8.91 10.69 18.00
CA PRO A 15 8.72 9.66 16.98
C PRO A 15 9.54 9.96 15.74
N TYR A 16 10.06 8.89 15.14
CA TYR A 16 10.79 8.94 13.87
C TYR A 16 10.17 7.98 12.85
N GLN A 17 10.50 8.14 11.58
CA GLN A 17 9.89 7.37 10.48
C GLN A 17 10.32 5.89 10.55
N ILE A 18 9.36 4.99 10.73
CA ILE A 18 9.58 3.52 10.71
C ILE A 18 8.59 2.79 9.77
N THR A 19 7.92 3.54 8.91
CA THR A 19 6.96 3.06 7.92
C THR A 19 6.94 4.06 6.77
N GLY A 20 6.58 3.70 5.54
CA GLY A 20 6.59 4.60 4.38
C GLY A 20 5.44 5.60 4.33
N PHE A 21 4.69 5.77 5.42
CA PHE A 21 3.54 6.67 5.50
C PHE A 21 3.86 7.85 6.43
N GLU A 22 3.62 9.07 5.97
CA GLU A 22 4.12 10.28 6.65
C GLU A 22 3.36 10.65 7.94
N THR A 23 2.16 10.11 8.16
CA THR A 23 1.32 10.53 9.29
C THR A 23 1.84 10.01 10.64
N TRP A 24 1.73 10.85 11.67
CA TRP A 24 2.10 10.51 13.05
C TRP A 24 1.39 9.25 13.54
N TYR A 25 0.10 9.14 13.24
CA TYR A 25 -0.71 7.95 13.50
C TYR A 25 -0.05 6.66 12.97
N LYS A 26 0.41 6.65 11.72
CA LYS A 26 1.00 5.46 11.10
C LYS A 26 2.31 5.05 11.75
N LYS A 27 3.11 6.00 12.25
CA LYS A 27 4.33 5.71 13.04
C LYS A 27 4.01 4.94 14.31
N PHE A 28 2.98 5.37 15.06
CA PHE A 28 2.58 4.70 16.31
C PHE A 28 1.95 3.34 16.06
N VAL A 29 1.14 3.20 15.01
CA VAL A 29 0.58 1.89 14.60
C VAL A 29 1.69 0.94 14.16
N ALA A 30 2.69 1.41 13.41
CA ALA A 30 3.85 0.58 13.04
C ALA A 30 4.64 0.10 14.27
N LEU A 31 4.87 0.97 15.26
CA LEU A 31 5.47 0.57 16.52
C LEU A 31 4.63 -0.51 17.23
N LEU A 32 3.30 -0.34 17.29
CA LEU A 32 2.43 -1.36 17.86
C LEU A 32 2.59 -2.71 17.14
N HIS A 33 2.64 -2.74 15.82
CA HIS A 33 2.80 -4.00 15.09
C HIS A 33 4.16 -4.67 15.32
N LEU A 34 5.25 -3.91 15.49
CA LEU A 34 6.53 -4.47 15.95
C LEU A 34 6.40 -5.08 17.35
N LEU A 35 5.70 -4.42 18.27
CA LEU A 35 5.48 -4.94 19.62
C LEU A 35 4.59 -6.20 19.61
N LEU A 36 3.57 -6.25 18.77
CA LEU A 36 2.73 -7.45 18.60
C LEU A 36 3.57 -8.64 18.14
N VAL A 37 4.50 -8.44 17.20
CA VAL A 37 5.42 -9.50 16.76
C VAL A 37 6.37 -9.90 17.90
N LEU A 38 6.98 -8.93 18.58
CA LEU A 38 7.92 -9.18 19.68
C LEU A 38 7.30 -10.03 20.81
N HIS A 39 5.99 -9.87 21.05
CA HIS A 39 5.22 -10.61 22.05
C HIS A 39 4.44 -11.81 21.48
N GLU A 40 4.70 -12.19 20.22
CA GLU A 40 4.08 -13.34 19.56
C GLU A 40 2.54 -13.27 19.45
N GLU A 41 1.97 -12.07 19.54
CA GLU A 41 0.54 -11.77 19.31
C GLU A 41 0.21 -11.62 17.82
N LYS A 42 1.24 -11.48 16.99
CA LYS A 42 1.20 -11.42 15.53
C LYS A 42 2.42 -12.13 14.97
N LYS A 43 2.29 -12.87 13.87
CA LYS A 43 3.40 -13.67 13.33
C LYS A 43 4.49 -12.83 12.68
N CYS A 44 4.10 -11.91 11.80
CA CYS A 44 5.03 -11.07 11.08
C CYS A 44 4.54 -9.62 10.99
N PHE A 45 5.48 -8.72 10.72
CA PHE A 45 5.18 -7.35 10.34
C PHE A 45 6.13 -6.93 9.22
N VAL A 46 5.58 -6.33 8.18
CA VAL A 46 6.28 -5.85 6.99
C VAL A 46 6.42 -4.33 7.13
N CYS A 47 7.60 -3.89 7.53
CA CYS A 47 7.95 -2.48 7.55
C CYS A 47 8.30 -2.04 6.12
N LEU A 48 7.33 -1.42 5.45
CA LEU A 48 7.54 -0.71 4.18
C LEU A 48 8.22 0.60 4.48
N ASN A 49 9.30 0.95 3.78
CA ASN A 49 9.89 2.28 3.88
C ASN A 49 10.70 2.63 2.63
N THR A 50 11.07 3.90 2.48
CA THR A 50 12.10 4.28 1.49
C THR A 50 13.45 3.67 1.87
N LEU A 51 14.34 3.45 0.89
CA LEU A 51 15.66 2.87 1.13
C LEU A 51 16.43 3.61 2.25
N ASP A 52 16.35 4.94 2.25
CA ASP A 52 17.03 5.81 3.21
C ASP A 52 16.47 5.67 4.64
N GLU A 53 15.22 5.23 4.78
CA GLU A 53 14.53 5.14 6.06
C GLU A 53 14.46 3.71 6.62
N LEU A 54 15.01 2.72 5.89
CA LEU A 54 15.15 1.35 6.41
C LEU A 54 16.06 1.29 7.63
N ASP A 55 17.04 2.18 7.74
CA ASP A 55 17.96 2.22 8.88
C ASP A 55 17.25 2.59 10.19
N ASN A 56 16.21 3.42 10.13
CA ASN A 56 15.37 3.71 11.29
C ASN A 56 14.59 2.46 11.76
N VAL A 57 14.10 1.66 10.82
CA VAL A 57 13.42 0.39 11.15
C VAL A 57 14.40 -0.58 11.81
N LEU A 58 15.62 -0.72 11.28
CA LEU A 58 16.64 -1.56 11.88
C LEU A 58 17.06 -1.06 13.26
N LYS A 59 17.18 0.27 13.43
CA LYS A 59 17.50 0.90 14.72
C LYS A 59 16.47 0.50 15.76
N ILE A 60 15.17 0.68 15.49
CA ILE A 60 14.14 0.35 16.46
C ILE A 60 14.07 -1.16 16.73
N CYS A 61 14.28 -2.00 15.71
CA CYS A 61 14.34 -3.45 15.90
C CYS A 61 15.48 -3.87 16.84
N LYS A 62 16.66 -3.24 16.71
CA LYS A 62 17.81 -3.47 17.61
C LYS A 62 17.52 -2.98 19.03
N GLU A 63 16.94 -1.79 19.17
CA GLU A 63 16.55 -1.24 20.48
C GLU A 63 15.54 -2.15 21.19
N LEU A 64 14.55 -2.66 20.46
CA LEU A 64 13.55 -3.62 20.93
C LEU A 64 14.10 -5.05 21.13
N GLU A 65 15.40 -5.26 20.91
CA GLU A 65 16.11 -6.53 21.10
C GLU A 65 15.61 -7.67 20.20
N PHE A 66 15.12 -7.36 18.99
CA PHE A 66 14.93 -8.39 17.96
C PHE A 66 16.27 -9.07 17.67
N LYS A 67 16.35 -10.37 17.99
CA LYS A 67 17.57 -11.15 17.78
C LYS A 67 17.93 -11.20 16.29
N PRO A 68 19.23 -11.26 15.93
CA PRO A 68 19.63 -11.58 14.57
C PRO A 68 18.91 -12.84 14.06
N GLY A 69 18.33 -12.74 12.86
CA GLY A 69 17.48 -13.78 12.27
C GLY A 69 15.99 -13.63 12.54
N ASN A 70 15.56 -12.70 13.40
CA ASN A 70 14.14 -12.37 13.61
C ASN A 70 13.67 -11.16 12.77
N TRP A 71 14.53 -10.69 11.87
CA TRP A 71 14.20 -9.72 10.84
C TRP A 71 15.04 -9.98 9.60
N LYS A 72 14.52 -9.61 8.44
CA LYS A 72 15.18 -9.76 7.13
C LYS A 72 14.91 -8.51 6.29
N LYS A 73 15.97 -7.91 5.76
CA LYS A 73 15.84 -6.95 4.67
C LYS A 73 15.39 -7.70 3.42
N VAL A 74 14.38 -7.18 2.75
CA VAL A 74 13.88 -7.75 1.51
C VAL A 74 13.96 -6.69 0.43
N ASP A 75 14.70 -7.06 -0.60
CA ASP A 75 14.72 -6.40 -1.90
C ASP A 75 14.04 -7.37 -2.87
N ALA A 76 12.82 -7.03 -3.29
CA ALA A 76 12.00 -7.87 -4.15
C ALA A 76 11.33 -7.02 -5.22
N GLN A 77 10.71 -7.66 -6.22
CA GLN A 77 9.74 -6.98 -7.06
C GLN A 77 8.33 -7.23 -6.52
N ILE A 78 7.53 -6.15 -6.42
CA ILE A 78 6.11 -6.26 -6.15
C ILE A 78 5.33 -6.21 -7.45
N ASN A 79 4.56 -7.27 -7.68
CA ASN A 79 3.69 -7.38 -8.84
C ASN A 79 2.22 -7.25 -8.42
N ASP A 80 1.47 -6.54 -9.26
CA ASP A 80 0.03 -6.50 -9.12
C ASP A 80 -0.60 -7.85 -9.46
N LYS A 81 -1.63 -8.22 -8.70
CA LYS A 81 -2.40 -9.43 -8.95
C LYS A 81 -3.67 -9.08 -9.70
N ILE A 82 -3.90 -9.71 -10.85
CA ILE A 82 -5.12 -9.52 -11.64
C ILE A 82 -6.33 -10.06 -10.84
N PRO A 83 -7.35 -9.23 -10.52
CA PRO A 83 -8.55 -9.70 -9.85
C PRO A 83 -9.42 -10.53 -10.79
N GLY A 84 -10.28 -11.39 -10.23
CA GLY A 84 -11.22 -12.19 -11.02
C GLY A 84 -12.33 -11.36 -11.67
N THR A 85 -12.47 -10.09 -11.28
CA THR A 85 -13.56 -9.18 -11.64
C THR A 85 -13.14 -8.09 -12.63
N ILE A 86 -11.94 -8.19 -13.25
CA ILE A 86 -11.45 -7.19 -14.22
C ILE A 86 -12.44 -6.95 -15.37
N LYS A 87 -12.58 -5.68 -15.75
CA LYS A 87 -13.42 -5.24 -16.87
C LYS A 87 -12.66 -5.03 -18.19
N MET A 88 -11.35 -5.25 -18.20
CA MET A 88 -10.49 -5.12 -19.38
C MET A 88 -10.06 -6.47 -19.94
N GLY A 89 -9.53 -6.48 -21.17
CA GLY A 89 -9.01 -7.68 -21.81
C GLY A 89 -7.81 -8.27 -21.06
N LYS A 90 -7.71 -9.61 -21.04
CA LYS A 90 -6.66 -10.35 -20.32
C LYS A 90 -5.24 -9.96 -20.75
N GLU A 91 -5.01 -9.79 -22.05
CA GLU A 91 -3.69 -9.39 -22.58
C GLU A 91 -3.27 -8.00 -22.08
N MET A 92 -4.21 -7.05 -21.99
CA MET A 92 -3.96 -5.73 -21.42
C MET A 92 -3.61 -5.83 -19.94
N ALA A 93 -4.38 -6.59 -19.17
CA ALA A 93 -4.14 -6.78 -17.75
C ALA A 93 -2.76 -7.40 -17.48
N GLU A 94 -2.38 -8.45 -18.23
CA GLU A 94 -1.05 -9.07 -18.10
C GLU A 94 0.08 -8.10 -18.48
N CYS A 95 -0.12 -7.27 -19.52
CA CYS A 95 0.84 -6.24 -19.92
C CYS A 95 1.02 -5.16 -18.83
N ILE A 96 -0.08 -4.73 -18.20
CA ILE A 96 -0.06 -3.78 -17.07
C ILE A 96 0.73 -4.35 -15.89
N VAL A 97 0.52 -5.62 -15.52
CA VAL A 97 1.28 -6.28 -14.44
C VAL A 97 2.78 -6.28 -14.76
N LYS A 98 3.17 -6.64 -15.99
CA LYS A 98 4.58 -6.61 -16.43
C LYS A 98 5.16 -5.19 -16.36
N ARG A 99 4.37 -4.17 -16.71
CA ARG A 99 4.82 -2.78 -16.78
C ARG A 99 4.92 -2.11 -15.42
N GLY A 100 3.98 -2.41 -14.53
CA GLY A 100 3.82 -1.82 -13.20
C GLY A 100 4.60 -2.55 -12.10
N SER A 101 5.46 -3.51 -12.46
CA SER A 101 6.38 -4.12 -11.51
C SER A 101 7.27 -3.05 -10.91
N ASN A 102 7.24 -2.92 -9.59
CA ASN A 102 8.04 -1.95 -8.85
C ASN A 102 9.01 -2.66 -7.92
N ASP A 103 10.18 -2.04 -7.73
CA ASP A 103 11.10 -2.48 -6.71
C ASP A 103 10.47 -2.25 -5.32
N PHE A 104 10.54 -3.29 -4.52
CA PHE A 104 10.06 -3.36 -3.15
C PHE A 104 11.26 -3.44 -2.24
N HIS A 105 11.37 -2.46 -1.34
CA HIS A 105 12.38 -2.44 -0.29
C HIS A 105 11.67 -2.40 1.07
N GLY A 106 12.02 -3.33 1.95
CA GLY A 106 11.38 -3.41 3.26
C GLY A 106 12.16 -4.24 4.26
N VAL A 107 11.72 -4.19 5.51
CA VAL A 107 12.17 -5.09 6.57
C VAL A 107 10.99 -5.93 7.03
N ILE A 108 11.12 -7.25 6.96
CA ILE A 108 10.11 -8.17 7.49
C ILE A 108 10.63 -8.67 8.83
N CYS A 109 9.83 -8.44 9.88
CA CYS A 109 10.12 -8.87 11.25
C CYS A 109 9.24 -10.06 11.61
N SER A 110 9.83 -11.11 12.21
CA SER A 110 9.10 -12.27 12.73
C SER A 110 9.86 -12.95 13.87
N MET A 111 9.13 -13.50 14.84
CA MET A 111 9.71 -14.39 15.84
C MET A 111 9.86 -15.83 15.34
N ASP A 112 9.17 -16.19 14.25
CA ASP A 112 9.35 -17.46 13.55
C ASP A 112 10.36 -17.30 12.41
N ARG A 113 11.58 -17.78 12.63
CA ARG A 113 12.67 -17.68 11.64
C ARG A 113 12.39 -18.45 10.35
N ALA A 114 11.59 -19.53 10.42
CA ALA A 114 11.26 -20.31 9.24
C ALA A 114 10.39 -19.51 8.26
N SER A 115 9.54 -18.63 8.79
CA SER A 115 8.69 -17.74 7.98
C SER A 115 9.47 -16.76 7.09
N LEU A 116 10.74 -16.49 7.41
CA LEU A 116 11.60 -15.55 6.67
C LEU A 116 12.43 -16.20 5.55
N ALA A 117 12.46 -17.54 5.47
CA ALA A 117 13.32 -18.29 4.55
C ALA A 117 12.90 -18.18 3.07
N GLU A 118 11.60 -17.98 2.79
CA GLU A 118 11.02 -18.08 1.44
C GLU A 118 10.46 -16.75 0.90
N ILE A 119 11.33 -15.75 0.72
CA ILE A 119 10.90 -14.44 0.20
C ILE A 119 11.71 -14.15 -1.06
N ALA A 120 11.31 -14.77 -2.17
CA ALA A 120 11.93 -14.59 -3.49
C ALA A 120 11.12 -13.64 -4.40
N SER A 121 9.79 -13.62 -4.25
CA SER A 121 8.90 -12.65 -4.88
C SER A 121 7.76 -12.30 -3.93
N ILE A 122 7.36 -11.04 -3.87
CA ILE A 122 6.27 -10.58 -3.02
C ILE A 122 5.14 -10.05 -3.92
N ASP A 123 3.89 -10.43 -3.65
CA ASP A 123 2.71 -9.73 -4.14
C ASP A 123 1.90 -9.18 -2.96
N HIS A 124 0.86 -8.38 -3.25
CA HIS A 124 -0.01 -7.83 -2.21
C HIS A 124 -0.70 -8.92 -1.35
N LYS A 125 -0.94 -10.12 -1.89
CA LYS A 125 -1.51 -11.24 -1.12
C LYS A 125 -0.49 -11.85 -0.17
N LYS A 126 0.77 -11.99 -0.59
CA LYS A 126 1.85 -12.50 0.26
C LYS A 126 2.17 -11.55 1.40
N ILE A 127 2.18 -10.24 1.15
CA ILE A 127 2.28 -9.24 2.23
C ILE A 127 1.13 -9.42 3.21
N ALA A 128 -0.10 -9.52 2.70
CA ALA A 128 -1.27 -9.69 3.53
C ALA A 128 -1.27 -11.00 4.35
N GLU A 129 -0.71 -12.08 3.81
CA GLU A 129 -0.52 -13.35 4.50
C GLU A 129 0.44 -13.17 5.69
N PHE A 130 1.59 -12.51 5.48
CA PHE A 130 2.53 -12.19 6.56
C PHE A 130 1.91 -11.31 7.64
N GLU A 131 1.14 -10.33 7.21
CA GLU A 131 0.46 -9.36 8.08
C GLU A 131 -0.82 -9.91 8.73
N GLU A 132 -1.23 -11.12 8.35
CA GLU A 132 -2.46 -11.82 8.76
C GLU A 132 -3.75 -11.03 8.45
N TYR A 133 -3.73 -10.16 7.44
CA TYR A 133 -4.89 -9.35 7.06
C TYR A 133 -6.09 -10.20 6.63
N PRO A 134 -7.33 -9.78 6.92
CA PRO A 134 -8.50 -10.50 6.49
C PRO A 134 -8.59 -10.62 4.97
N GLY A 135 -8.77 -11.83 4.45
CA GLY A 135 -8.82 -12.10 3.00
C GLY A 135 -9.82 -11.20 2.25
N CYS A 136 -11.00 -10.94 2.83
CA CYS A 136 -11.99 -10.05 2.22
C CYS A 136 -11.51 -8.59 2.06
N CYS A 137 -10.60 -8.12 2.93
CA CYS A 137 -10.00 -6.79 2.80
C CYS A 137 -8.88 -6.80 1.75
N VAL A 138 -8.15 -7.90 1.64
CA VAL A 138 -7.09 -8.07 0.63
C VAL A 138 -7.69 -8.11 -0.77
N ASP A 139 -8.75 -8.90 -0.98
CA ASP A 139 -9.42 -8.99 -2.26
C ASP A 139 -10.02 -7.63 -2.66
N ALA A 140 -10.70 -6.96 -1.74
CA ALA A 140 -11.22 -5.60 -2.00
C ALA A 140 -10.11 -4.58 -2.28
N PHE A 141 -8.96 -4.67 -1.62
CA PHE A 141 -7.81 -3.80 -1.91
C PHE A 141 -7.30 -4.02 -3.34
N ILE A 142 -7.15 -5.27 -3.77
CA ILE A 142 -6.71 -5.62 -5.12
C ILE A 142 -7.74 -5.12 -6.15
N GLU A 143 -9.03 -5.37 -5.94
CA GLU A 143 -10.09 -4.90 -6.85
C GLU A 143 -10.10 -3.37 -6.96
N ASN A 144 -10.05 -2.67 -5.83
CA ASN A 144 -10.03 -1.21 -5.80
C ASN A 144 -8.80 -0.65 -6.51
N ARG A 145 -7.61 -1.25 -6.34
CA ARG A 145 -6.40 -0.79 -7.03
C ARG A 145 -6.53 -0.92 -8.56
N TRP A 146 -7.18 -1.96 -9.04
CA TRP A 146 -7.41 -2.17 -10.48
C TRP A 146 -8.43 -1.21 -11.10
N GLU A 147 -9.32 -0.63 -10.30
CA GLU A 147 -10.25 0.41 -10.76
C GLU A 147 -9.50 1.61 -11.38
N TYR A 148 -8.32 1.95 -10.87
CA TYR A 148 -7.44 2.96 -11.47
C TYR A 148 -7.07 2.58 -12.92
N TYR A 149 -6.56 1.36 -13.12
CA TYR A 149 -6.16 0.89 -14.43
C TYR A 149 -7.36 0.80 -15.39
N GLU A 150 -8.53 0.39 -14.89
CA GLU A 150 -9.76 0.34 -15.68
C GLU A 150 -10.20 1.72 -16.17
N ILE A 151 -10.12 2.76 -15.31
CA ILE A 151 -10.39 4.14 -15.70
C ILE A 151 -9.45 4.56 -16.84
N MET A 152 -8.14 4.32 -16.69
CA MET A 152 -7.16 4.69 -17.71
C MET A 152 -7.33 3.91 -19.01
N VAL A 153 -7.58 2.60 -18.95
CA VAL A 153 -7.82 1.77 -20.14
C VAL A 153 -9.11 2.19 -20.85
N SER A 154 -10.16 2.56 -20.11
CA SER A 154 -11.40 3.05 -20.72
C SER A 154 -11.19 4.31 -21.55
N ALA A 155 -10.24 5.16 -21.16
CA ALA A 155 -9.87 6.38 -21.87
C ALA A 155 -9.18 6.09 -23.22
N LEU A 156 -8.54 4.91 -23.39
CA LEU A 156 -7.93 4.50 -24.66
C LEU A 156 -8.94 4.27 -25.79
N GLY A 157 -10.22 4.09 -25.47
CA GLY A 157 -11.30 4.01 -26.46
C GLY A 157 -11.62 5.35 -27.13
N LYS A 158 -10.99 6.45 -26.70
CA LYS A 158 -11.25 7.80 -27.23
C LYS A 158 -10.28 8.13 -28.39
N PRO A 159 -10.74 8.84 -29.44
CA PRO A 159 -9.90 9.21 -30.59
C PRO A 159 -8.61 9.92 -30.20
N VAL A 160 -8.68 10.89 -29.27
CA VAL A 160 -7.54 11.66 -28.77
C VAL A 160 -6.49 10.81 -28.05
N ALA A 161 -6.91 9.75 -27.34
CA ALA A 161 -5.98 8.80 -26.74
C ALA A 161 -5.35 7.89 -27.80
N GLN A 162 -6.06 7.60 -28.90
CA GLN A 162 -5.55 6.78 -30.00
C GLN A 162 -4.57 7.54 -30.91
N SER A 163 -4.76 8.85 -31.06
CA SER A 163 -3.89 9.72 -31.88
C SER A 163 -2.69 10.29 -31.13
N ARG A 164 -2.46 9.87 -29.88
CA ARG A 164 -1.33 10.36 -29.08
C ARG A 164 0.01 10.00 -29.74
N ALA A 165 0.87 11.00 -29.87
CA ALA A 165 2.28 10.80 -30.19
C ALA A 165 3.10 10.85 -28.89
N LEU A 166 4.08 9.96 -28.77
CA LEU A 166 5.05 9.99 -27.70
C LEU A 166 6.28 10.79 -28.14
N ALA A 167 7.00 11.37 -27.18
CA ALA A 167 8.33 11.90 -27.46
C ALA A 167 9.22 10.75 -28.01
N PRO A 168 10.03 10.98 -29.06
CA PRO A 168 10.79 9.90 -29.72
C PRO A 168 11.67 9.08 -28.78
N ASP A 169 12.31 9.72 -27.80
CA ASP A 169 13.16 9.07 -26.80
C ASP A 169 12.36 8.20 -25.82
N TYR A 170 11.13 8.62 -25.49
CA TYR A 170 10.22 7.86 -24.65
C TYR A 170 9.62 6.67 -25.41
N GLU A 171 9.27 6.87 -26.68
CA GLU A 171 8.78 5.79 -27.54
C GLU A 171 9.81 4.68 -27.70
N GLU A 172 11.08 5.04 -27.94
CA GLU A 172 12.18 4.08 -28.05
C GLU A 172 12.37 3.27 -26.76
N LYS A 173 12.27 3.90 -25.59
CA LYS A 173 12.30 3.18 -24.30
C LYS A 173 11.16 2.17 -24.18
N ILE A 174 9.95 2.53 -24.61
CA ILE A 174 8.81 1.61 -24.59
C ILE A 174 9.01 0.48 -25.61
N ARG A 175 9.56 0.74 -26.79
CA ARG A 175 9.88 -0.29 -27.79
C ARG A 175 10.88 -1.31 -27.24
N GLN A 176 11.97 -0.83 -26.66
CA GLN A 176 12.98 -1.70 -26.03
C GLN A 176 12.37 -2.55 -24.91
N TRP A 177 11.52 -1.95 -24.07
CA TRP A 177 10.79 -2.70 -23.05
C TRP A 177 9.83 -3.73 -23.67
N ALA A 178 9.05 -3.35 -24.68
CA ALA A 178 8.08 -4.21 -25.36
C ALA A 178 8.76 -5.46 -25.94
N ASP A 179 9.92 -5.27 -26.59
CA ASP A 179 10.75 -6.35 -27.12
C ASP A 179 11.26 -7.25 -25.99
N SER A 180 11.75 -6.66 -24.89
CA SER A 180 12.29 -7.41 -23.74
C SER A 180 11.25 -8.31 -23.06
N VAL A 181 9.96 -7.95 -23.11
CA VAL A 181 8.86 -8.73 -22.50
C VAL A 181 7.95 -9.40 -23.54
N CYS A 182 8.37 -9.38 -24.81
CA CYS A 182 7.71 -10.00 -25.96
C CYS A 182 6.23 -9.61 -26.11
N VAL A 183 5.94 -8.30 -26.09
CA VAL A 183 4.58 -7.76 -26.30
C VAL A 183 4.55 -6.81 -27.50
N PRO A 184 3.42 -6.69 -28.23
CA PRO A 184 3.30 -5.72 -29.30
C PRO A 184 3.53 -4.29 -28.80
N VAL A 185 4.31 -3.48 -29.53
CA VAL A 185 4.62 -2.09 -29.16
C VAL A 185 3.36 -1.26 -28.89
N LYS A 186 2.29 -1.45 -29.67
CA LYS A 186 1.02 -0.73 -29.44
C LYS A 186 0.39 -1.09 -28.08
N LEU A 187 0.37 -2.38 -27.73
CA LEU A 187 -0.11 -2.86 -26.43
C LEU A 187 0.79 -2.35 -25.30
N ALA A 188 2.10 -2.27 -25.51
CA ALA A 188 3.05 -1.73 -24.56
C ALA A 188 2.79 -0.24 -24.27
N ILE A 189 2.59 0.58 -25.32
CA ILE A 189 2.27 2.01 -25.20
C ILE A 189 0.91 2.22 -24.49
N ASP A 190 -0.07 1.37 -24.77
CA ASP A 190 -1.39 1.42 -24.11
C ASP A 190 -1.33 0.99 -22.63
N ALA A 191 -0.56 -0.05 -22.29
CA ALA A 191 -0.33 -0.45 -20.90
C ALA A 191 0.49 0.59 -20.12
N ASP A 192 1.50 1.21 -20.74
CA ASP A 192 2.26 2.30 -20.15
C ASP A 192 1.37 3.51 -19.83
N PHE A 193 0.45 3.85 -20.74
CA PHE A 193 -0.59 4.85 -20.48
C PHE A 193 -1.48 4.47 -19.30
N ALA A 194 -1.89 3.21 -19.20
CA ALA A 194 -2.71 2.75 -18.08
C ALA A 194 -1.98 2.82 -16.73
N VAL A 195 -0.68 2.51 -16.70
CA VAL A 195 0.14 2.52 -15.47
C VAL A 195 0.52 3.94 -15.06
N ASN A 196 0.89 4.79 -16.01
CA ASN A 196 1.47 6.11 -15.76
C ASN A 196 0.50 7.27 -16.06
N GLY A 197 -0.81 7.01 -16.09
CA GLY A 197 -1.88 7.79 -16.72
C GLY A 197 -2.06 9.28 -16.37
N GLY A 198 -1.16 9.90 -15.61
CA GLY A 198 -1.01 11.36 -15.49
C GLY A 198 0.13 11.93 -16.36
N TYR A 199 1.28 11.27 -16.41
CA TYR A 199 2.49 11.80 -17.04
C TYR A 199 2.37 11.92 -18.58
N LEU A 200 1.63 11.00 -19.19
CA LEU A 200 1.46 10.96 -20.65
C LEU A 200 0.43 11.95 -21.18
N VAL A 201 -0.57 12.32 -20.36
CA VAL A 201 -1.56 13.32 -20.76
C VAL A 201 -0.97 14.73 -20.73
N GLU A 202 -0.01 14.98 -19.84
CA GLU A 202 0.72 16.26 -19.76
C GLU A 202 1.76 16.44 -20.88
N ASN A 203 2.32 15.35 -21.39
CA ASN A 203 3.34 15.35 -22.45
C ASN A 203 2.78 15.06 -23.86
N ALA A 204 1.47 14.88 -24.01
CA ALA A 204 0.84 14.62 -25.30
C ALA A 204 0.71 15.90 -26.13
N ILE A 205 1.16 15.84 -27.40
CA ILE A 205 0.99 16.91 -28.39
C ILE A 205 -0.28 16.62 -29.19
N VAL A 206 -1.47 17.03 -28.71
CA VAL A 206 -2.73 16.84 -29.45
C VAL A 206 -3.69 18.02 -29.23
N GLU A 207 -4.50 18.35 -30.24
CA GLU A 207 -5.71 19.16 -30.11
C GLU A 207 -6.78 18.35 -29.35
N ASP A 208 -7.61 18.99 -28.51
CA ASP A 208 -8.65 18.36 -27.64
C ASP A 208 -8.19 17.52 -26.43
N VAL A 209 -6.92 17.64 -26.03
CA VAL A 209 -6.39 17.03 -24.79
C VAL A 209 -7.16 17.46 -23.53
N GLU A 210 -7.72 18.67 -23.52
CA GLU A 210 -8.42 19.22 -22.36
C GLU A 210 -9.73 18.49 -22.03
N ASP A 211 -10.48 18.00 -23.03
CA ASP A 211 -11.69 17.23 -22.79
C ASP A 211 -11.38 15.83 -22.22
N LEU A 212 -10.31 15.20 -22.72
CA LEU A 212 -9.79 13.94 -22.17
C LEU A 212 -9.30 14.13 -20.73
N LYS A 213 -8.50 15.18 -20.48
CA LYS A 213 -8.04 15.56 -19.14
C LYS A 213 -9.21 15.74 -18.19
N ARG A 214 -10.24 16.47 -18.61
CA ARG A 214 -11.43 16.73 -17.78
C ARG A 214 -12.16 15.44 -17.43
N GLN A 215 -12.38 14.53 -18.39
CA GLN A 215 -13.06 13.27 -18.11
C GLN A 215 -12.24 12.37 -17.18
N ILE A 216 -10.96 12.15 -17.49
CA ILE A 216 -10.06 11.37 -16.62
C ILE A 216 -10.04 11.99 -15.22
N SER A 217 -9.95 13.31 -15.12
CA SER A 217 -9.96 14.01 -13.82
C SER A 217 -11.24 13.79 -13.03
N GLN A 218 -12.41 13.75 -13.68
CA GLN A 218 -13.70 13.48 -13.02
C GLN A 218 -13.77 12.05 -12.48
N ASP A 219 -13.43 11.06 -13.31
CA ASP A 219 -13.44 9.65 -12.92
C ASP A 219 -12.40 9.37 -11.82
N MET A 220 -11.21 9.96 -11.96
CA MET A 220 -10.14 9.91 -10.96
C MET A 220 -10.52 10.60 -9.66
N ALA A 221 -11.22 11.73 -9.70
CA ALA A 221 -11.71 12.40 -8.50
C ALA A 221 -12.73 11.52 -7.75
N ALA A 222 -13.62 10.83 -8.47
CA ALA A 222 -14.55 9.88 -7.86
C ALA A 222 -13.81 8.69 -7.23
N TYR A 223 -12.85 8.12 -7.95
CA TYR A 223 -11.98 7.05 -7.47
C TYR A 223 -11.24 7.45 -6.19
N TYR A 224 -10.53 8.58 -6.21
CA TYR A 224 -9.77 9.05 -5.04
C TYR A 224 -10.68 9.38 -3.87
N LYS A 225 -11.83 10.01 -4.09
CA LYS A 225 -12.82 10.26 -3.05
C LYS A 225 -13.27 8.96 -2.37
N LYS A 226 -13.49 7.90 -3.15
CA LYS A 226 -13.80 6.55 -2.63
C LYS A 226 -12.63 6.01 -1.79
N GLN A 227 -11.39 6.03 -2.31
CA GLN A 227 -10.22 5.52 -1.59
C GLN A 227 -9.96 6.27 -0.27
N TYR A 228 -10.01 7.60 -0.31
CA TYR A 228 -9.88 8.46 0.86
C TYR A 228 -11.00 8.23 1.89
N GLY A 229 -12.23 8.02 1.42
CA GLY A 229 -13.35 7.61 2.27
C GLY A 229 -13.11 6.27 2.96
N ILE A 230 -12.62 5.26 2.24
CA ILE A 230 -12.27 3.94 2.81
C ILE A 230 -11.15 4.08 3.85
N LYS A 231 -10.07 4.80 3.53
CA LYS A 231 -8.93 5.05 4.43
C LYS A 231 -9.40 5.76 5.70
N SER A 232 -10.12 6.88 5.56
CA SER A 232 -10.65 7.66 6.69
C SER A 232 -11.57 6.81 7.58
N ASN A 233 -12.54 6.10 6.99
CA ASN A 233 -13.47 5.27 7.74
C ASN A 233 -12.78 4.09 8.44
N THR A 234 -11.75 3.52 7.82
CA THR A 234 -10.93 2.48 8.45
C THR A 234 -10.23 3.03 9.68
N ILE A 235 -9.58 4.19 9.57
CA ILE A 235 -8.90 4.82 10.71
C ILE A 235 -9.90 5.12 11.82
N LYS A 236 -11.07 5.72 11.52
CA LYS A 236 -12.11 6.07 12.52
C LYS A 236 -12.69 4.87 13.27
N LYS A 237 -12.75 3.71 12.64
CA LYS A 237 -13.39 2.51 13.20
C LYS A 237 -12.38 1.52 13.75
N TYR A 238 -11.18 1.47 13.19
CA TYR A 238 -10.17 0.44 13.38
C TYR A 238 -8.76 1.05 13.57
N HIS A 239 -8.58 1.83 14.63
CA HIS A 239 -7.36 2.59 14.92
C HIS A 239 -6.07 1.75 15.06
N PHE A 240 -6.17 0.45 15.26
CA PHE A 240 -5.03 -0.41 15.60
C PHE A 240 -4.60 -1.32 14.46
N VAL A 241 -5.20 -1.18 13.27
CA VAL A 241 -4.81 -1.95 12.08
C VAL A 241 -4.13 -1.07 11.03
N SER A 242 -3.24 -1.67 10.25
CA SER A 242 -2.47 -1.02 9.20
C SER A 242 -3.14 -1.05 7.83
N HIS A 243 -3.99 -2.05 7.54
CA HIS A 243 -4.68 -2.23 6.24
C HIS A 243 -5.90 -1.33 6.07
N HIS A 244 -6.44 -1.28 4.84
CA HIS A 244 -7.73 -0.67 4.54
C HIS A 244 -8.85 -1.71 4.67
N ALA A 245 -9.87 -1.42 5.48
CA ALA A 245 -11.01 -2.32 5.65
C ALA A 245 -11.94 -2.26 4.43
N CYS A 246 -12.39 -3.41 3.95
CA CYS A 246 -13.43 -3.45 2.91
C CYS A 246 -14.79 -2.95 3.43
N GLU A 247 -15.71 -2.63 2.52
CA GLU A 247 -17.04 -2.13 2.85
C GLU A 247 -17.82 -3.06 3.78
N GLY A 248 -17.73 -4.39 3.57
CA GLY A 248 -18.34 -5.38 4.46
C GLY A 248 -17.79 -5.30 5.88
N CYS A 249 -16.47 -5.13 6.03
CA CYS A 249 -15.87 -4.91 7.34
C CYS A 249 -16.30 -3.57 7.93
N LEU A 250 -16.31 -2.49 7.15
CA LEU A 250 -16.73 -1.16 7.63
C LEU A 250 -18.20 -1.10 8.05
N SER A 251 -19.05 -2.00 7.51
CA SER A 251 -20.47 -2.09 7.83
C SER A 251 -20.73 -2.88 9.12
N ASP A 252 -19.95 -3.93 9.40
CA ASP A 252 -20.02 -4.68 10.65
C ASP A 252 -18.85 -4.34 11.59
N VAL A 253 -19.02 -3.24 12.30
CA VAL A 253 -17.99 -2.67 13.20
C VAL A 253 -17.70 -3.51 14.45
N LYS A 254 -18.46 -4.57 14.70
CA LYS A 254 -18.32 -5.39 15.91
C LYS A 254 -17.79 -6.79 15.60
N ASN A 255 -18.28 -7.44 14.55
CA ASN A 255 -18.02 -8.86 14.32
C ASN A 255 -17.25 -9.16 13.04
N SER A 256 -16.99 -8.17 12.19
CA SER A 256 -16.17 -8.36 11.01
C SER A 256 -14.75 -8.84 11.37
N PRO A 257 -14.06 -9.54 10.45
CA PRO A 257 -12.67 -9.95 10.66
C PRO A 257 -11.76 -8.79 11.07
N THR A 258 -11.91 -7.62 10.45
CA THR A 258 -11.13 -6.42 10.84
C THR A 258 -11.50 -5.93 12.22
N ALA A 259 -12.80 -5.93 12.60
CA ALA A 259 -13.22 -5.53 13.94
C ALA A 259 -12.62 -6.44 15.03
N LYS A 260 -12.58 -7.76 14.77
CA LYS A 260 -11.98 -8.74 15.67
C LYS A 260 -10.47 -8.52 15.83
N MET A 261 -9.76 -8.36 14.72
CA MET A 261 -8.32 -8.05 14.72
C MET A 261 -8.03 -6.75 15.47
N ASN A 262 -8.75 -5.67 15.15
CA ASN A 262 -8.60 -4.38 15.82
C ASN A 262 -8.84 -4.49 17.33
N LYS A 263 -9.86 -5.25 17.76
CA LYS A 263 -10.16 -5.47 19.17
C LYS A 263 -9.02 -6.22 19.87
N GLN A 264 -8.45 -7.25 19.23
CA GLN A 264 -7.29 -7.98 19.76
C GLN A 264 -6.09 -7.05 19.96
N TYR A 265 -5.69 -6.33 18.91
CA TYR A 265 -4.53 -5.43 18.95
C TYR A 265 -4.72 -4.27 19.93
N SER A 266 -5.92 -3.69 19.96
CA SER A 266 -6.30 -2.67 20.95
C SER A 266 -6.22 -3.21 22.38
N GLY A 267 -6.74 -4.42 22.60
CA GLY A 267 -6.73 -5.08 23.91
C GLY A 267 -5.31 -5.35 24.40
N PHE A 268 -4.42 -5.83 23.52
CA PHE A 268 -3.00 -5.98 23.82
C PHE A 268 -2.35 -4.63 24.17
N CYS A 269 -2.49 -3.64 23.28
CA CYS A 269 -1.86 -2.33 23.45
C CYS A 269 -2.31 -1.66 24.75
N LYS A 270 -3.60 -1.74 25.09
CA LYS A 270 -4.15 -1.15 26.32
C LYS A 270 -3.58 -1.80 27.60
N ARG A 271 -3.36 -3.11 27.59
CA ARG A 271 -2.82 -3.84 28.76
C ARG A 271 -1.33 -3.60 28.93
N GLU A 272 -0.56 -3.72 27.85
CA GLU A 272 0.90 -3.73 27.93
C GLU A 272 1.53 -2.33 27.79
N TYR A 273 0.90 -1.46 26.99
CA TYR A 273 1.43 -0.16 26.56
C TYR A 273 0.34 0.93 26.56
N PRO A 274 -0.27 1.27 27.71
CA PRO A 274 -1.41 2.19 27.77
C PRO A 274 -1.12 3.58 27.19
N GLU A 275 0.08 4.13 27.40
CA GLU A 275 0.47 5.43 26.81
C GLU A 275 0.48 5.40 25.28
N LEU A 276 0.92 4.28 24.67
CA LEU A 276 0.89 4.09 23.21
C LEU A 276 -0.56 3.94 22.71
N HIS A 277 -1.39 3.23 23.47
CA HIS A 277 -2.80 3.03 23.15
C HIS A 277 -3.55 4.37 23.08
N ASP A 278 -3.39 5.20 24.11
CA ASP A 278 -4.00 6.53 24.17
C ASP A 278 -3.47 7.42 23.05
N ARG A 279 -2.16 7.34 22.75
CA ARG A 279 -1.56 8.12 21.65
C ARG A 279 -2.12 7.72 20.29
N ILE A 280 -2.27 6.43 20.00
CA ILE A 280 -2.87 5.94 18.75
C ILE A 280 -4.29 6.50 18.59
N ILE A 281 -5.11 6.44 19.63
CA ILE A 281 -6.49 6.97 19.59
C ILE A 281 -6.51 8.48 19.32
N ALA A 282 -5.65 9.23 20.02
CA ALA A 282 -5.58 10.68 19.86
C ALA A 282 -5.20 11.09 18.43
N GLU A 283 -4.19 10.44 17.84
CA GLU A 283 -3.68 10.77 16.51
C GLU A 283 -4.60 10.25 15.39
N ALA A 284 -5.33 9.17 15.63
CA ALA A 284 -6.17 8.59 14.60
C ALA A 284 -7.32 9.53 14.18
N LYS A 285 -7.80 10.38 15.09
CA LYS A 285 -8.79 11.40 14.75
C LYS A 285 -8.26 12.36 13.69
N ASN A 286 -7.06 12.92 13.92
CA ASN A 286 -6.41 13.86 13.00
C ASN A 286 -6.12 13.16 11.66
N ALA A 287 -5.52 11.97 11.71
CA ALA A 287 -5.19 11.21 10.51
C ALA A 287 -6.41 10.83 9.67
N ALA A 288 -7.56 10.58 10.32
CA ALA A 288 -8.78 10.29 9.59
C ALA A 288 -9.38 11.52 8.90
N ASP A 289 -9.25 12.69 9.49
CA ASP A 289 -9.74 13.94 8.90
C ASP A 289 -8.80 14.41 7.77
N GLU A 290 -7.48 14.26 7.94
CA GLU A 290 -6.49 14.44 6.87
C GLU A 290 -6.79 13.53 5.68
N ALA A 291 -7.01 12.23 5.94
CA ALA A 291 -7.36 11.27 4.90
C ALA A 291 -8.66 11.65 4.17
N ALA A 292 -9.67 12.17 4.88
CA ALA A 292 -10.94 12.60 4.26
C ALA A 292 -10.77 13.82 3.34
N GLN A 293 -9.78 14.67 3.61
CA GLN A 293 -9.44 15.84 2.79
C GLN A 293 -8.55 15.48 1.59
N GLY A 294 -8.13 14.22 1.46
CA GLY A 294 -7.17 13.77 0.44
C GLY A 294 -5.72 14.12 0.75
N ASN A 295 -5.43 14.53 2.00
CA ASN A 295 -4.09 14.85 2.47
C ASN A 295 -3.44 13.60 3.10
N GLY A 296 -2.13 13.42 2.90
CA GLY A 296 -1.34 12.37 3.56
C GLY A 296 -1.27 11.03 2.81
N LEU A 297 -0.99 11.08 1.50
CA LEU A 297 -0.44 9.93 0.78
C LEU A 297 0.96 9.62 1.31
#